data_AF-A0A564Z722-F1
#
_entry.id   AF-A0A564Z722-F1
#
_cell.length_a   1.000
_cell.length_b   1.000
_cell.length_c   1.000
_cell.angle_alpha   90.00
_cell.angle_beta   90.00
_cell.angle_gamma   90.00
#
_symmetry.space_group_name_H-M   'P 1'
#
loop_
_entity.id
_entity.type
_entity.pdbx_description
1 polymer ?
#
loop_
_entity_poly.entity_id
_entity_poly.type
_entity_poly.pdbx_seq_one_letter_code
_entity_poly.pdbx_strand_id
1 'polypeptide(L)'
;MDGRDIRTLAPNWIRQQIGIVSQEPNLFDLSIHANIAYGDNSREIPMEEIIAAAKEANVHDFVQTLPQGYETPVGARGSQLSGGQKQRIAIARALVRKPALLLLDEATSALDNESERIVQDALDDAMAKGGRTSLVVAHRLTTVENCDVIVVLQEGQECEIGPPESLMALKGIYYQLHNVDAAVKPH
;
A
#
# COMPACT_ATOMS: atom_id res chain seq x y z
N MET A 1 -0.50 20.84 4.35
CA MET A 1 -1.44 20.22 3.39
C MET A 1 -2.08 21.33 2.58
N ASP A 2 -1.88 21.34 1.26
CA ASP A 2 -2.36 22.40 0.35
C ASP A 2 -2.02 23.83 0.82
N GLY A 3 -0.78 24.03 1.28
CA GLY A 3 -0.31 25.31 1.82
C GLY A 3 -0.84 25.69 3.21
N ARG A 4 -1.69 24.87 3.85
CA ARG A 4 -2.17 25.07 5.22
C ARG A 4 -1.43 24.22 6.23
N ASP A 5 -1.19 24.78 7.41
CA ASP A 5 -0.61 24.08 8.56
C ASP A 5 -1.58 22.99 9.07
N ILE A 6 -1.11 21.75 9.15
CA ILE A 6 -1.91 20.61 9.60
C ILE A 6 -2.44 20.79 11.01
N ARG A 7 -1.75 21.56 11.87
CA ARG A 7 -2.15 21.83 13.25
C ARG A 7 -3.42 22.68 13.34
N THR A 8 -3.79 23.33 12.24
CA THR A 8 -4.98 24.19 12.15
C THR A 8 -6.20 23.49 11.55
N LEU A 9 -6.03 22.26 11.06
CA LEU A 9 -7.07 21.49 10.38
C LEU A 9 -7.71 20.48 11.32
N ALA A 10 -8.98 20.15 11.08
CA ALA A 10 -9.67 19.14 11.85
C ALA A 10 -8.99 17.76 11.65
N PRO A 11 -8.62 17.03 12.71
CA PRO A 11 -7.94 15.75 12.58
C PRO A 11 -8.70 14.72 11.73
N ASN A 12 -10.03 14.71 11.82
CA ASN A 12 -10.86 13.81 11.03
C ASN A 12 -10.81 14.14 9.53
N TRP A 13 -10.80 15.43 9.19
CA TRP A 13 -10.67 15.85 7.80
C TRP A 13 -9.31 15.43 7.23
N ILE A 14 -8.22 15.63 7.98
CA ILE A 14 -6.88 15.19 7.57
C ILE A 14 -6.88 13.68 7.31
N ARG A 15 -7.37 12.87 8.25
CA ARG A 15 -7.38 11.40 8.12
C ARG A 15 -8.20 10.91 6.94
N GLN A 16 -9.27 11.61 6.56
CA GLN A 16 -10.06 11.28 5.36
C GLN A 16 -9.26 11.43 4.07
N GLN A 17 -8.26 12.31 4.05
CA GLN A 17 -7.40 12.49 2.88
C GLN A 17 -6.28 11.45 2.78
N ILE A 18 -6.02 10.65 3.83
CA ILE A 18 -4.81 9.83 3.97
C ILE A 18 -5.14 8.34 4.03
N GLY A 19 -4.99 7.60 2.94
CA GLY A 19 -5.03 6.12 2.96
C GLY A 19 -3.74 5.56 3.52
N ILE A 20 -3.82 4.55 4.40
CA ILE A 20 -2.66 3.95 5.04
C ILE A 20 -2.69 2.45 4.79
N VAL A 21 -1.55 1.90 4.38
CA VAL A 21 -1.29 0.47 4.28
C VAL A 21 -0.07 0.16 5.14
N SER A 22 -0.27 -0.62 6.19
CA SER A 22 0.79 -0.99 7.15
C SER A 22 1.45 -2.32 6.79
N GLN A 23 2.63 -2.56 7.36
CA GLN A 23 3.42 -3.78 7.21
C GLN A 23 2.62 -5.04 7.59
N GLU A 24 1.89 -4.98 8.70
CA GLU A 24 0.96 -6.03 9.14
C GLU A 24 -0.50 -5.55 9.06
N PRO A 25 -1.29 -6.03 8.09
CA PRO A 25 -2.64 -5.56 7.86
C PRO A 25 -3.60 -6.20 8.86
N ASN A 26 -4.16 -5.39 9.75
CA ASN A 26 -5.23 -5.85 10.64
C ASN A 26 -6.57 -5.89 9.88
N LEU A 27 -7.08 -7.10 9.65
CA LEU A 27 -8.44 -7.32 9.18
C LEU A 27 -9.35 -7.60 10.37
N PHE A 28 -10.54 -7.01 10.34
CA PHE A 28 -11.56 -7.24 11.36
C PHE A 28 -12.24 -8.59 11.12
N ASP A 29 -12.78 -9.18 12.18
CA ASP A 29 -13.62 -10.39 12.15
C ASP A 29 -14.99 -10.10 11.48
N LEU A 30 -14.95 -9.70 10.21
CA LEU A 30 -16.07 -9.26 9.36
C LEU A 30 -15.91 -9.87 7.95
N SER A 31 -16.90 -9.71 7.07
CA SER A 31 -16.76 -10.12 5.68
C SER A 31 -15.68 -9.33 4.93
N ILE A 32 -15.21 -9.85 3.78
CA ILE A 32 -14.28 -9.13 2.89
C ILE A 32 -14.91 -7.79 2.46
N HIS A 33 -16.19 -7.80 2.10
CA HIS A 33 -16.99 -6.60 1.81
C HIS A 33 -16.84 -5.55 2.93
N ALA A 34 -17.18 -5.93 4.17
CA ALA A 34 -17.16 -5.02 5.31
C ALA A 34 -15.73 -4.54 5.65
N ASN A 35 -14.73 -5.41 5.48
CA ASN A 35 -13.33 -5.04 5.65
C ASN A 35 -12.87 -3.99 4.64
N ILE A 36 -13.28 -4.08 3.37
CA ILE A 36 -12.96 -3.04 2.37
C ILE A 36 -13.76 -1.79 2.68
N ALA A 37 -15.06 -1.93 2.95
CA ALA A 37 -15.96 -0.80 3.19
C ALA A 37 -15.54 0.05 4.41
N TYR A 38 -14.89 -0.55 5.40
CA TYR A 38 -14.35 0.15 6.55
C TYR A 38 -13.33 1.28 6.21
N GLY A 39 -12.84 1.31 4.96
CA GLY A 39 -11.99 2.39 4.47
C GLY A 39 -12.65 3.77 4.45
N ASP A 40 -13.97 3.84 4.31
CA ASP A 40 -14.75 5.09 4.34
C ASP A 40 -16.03 4.93 5.17
N ASN A 41 -15.97 5.35 6.44
CA ASN A 41 -17.08 5.28 7.38
C ASN A 41 -18.00 6.52 7.32
N SER A 42 -17.79 7.44 6.37
CA SER A 42 -18.61 8.66 6.25
C SER A 42 -19.91 8.44 5.48
N ARG A 43 -20.01 7.32 4.76
CA ARG A 43 -21.12 6.96 3.88
C ARG A 43 -21.23 5.44 3.75
N GLU A 44 -22.36 4.98 3.26
CA GLU A 44 -22.45 3.62 2.73
C GLU A 44 -21.74 3.53 1.38
N ILE A 45 -20.91 2.50 1.21
CA ILE A 45 -20.15 2.30 -0.02
C ILE A 45 -20.90 1.30 -0.90
N PRO A 46 -21.27 1.68 -2.12
CA PRO A 46 -21.93 0.76 -3.05
C PRO A 46 -20.97 -0.35 -3.46
N MET A 47 -21.51 -1.55 -3.70
CA MET A 47 -20.74 -2.73 -4.08
C MET A 47 -19.85 -2.50 -5.32
N GLU A 48 -20.27 -1.64 -6.24
CA GLU A 48 -19.49 -1.26 -7.43
C GLU A 48 -18.15 -0.62 -7.05
N GLU A 49 -18.14 0.25 -6.03
CA GLU A 49 -16.90 0.87 -5.54
C GLU A 49 -16.02 -0.11 -4.77
N ILE A 50 -16.63 -1.06 -4.03
CA ILE A 50 -15.90 -2.16 -3.39
C ILE A 50 -15.21 -3.04 -4.43
N ILE A 51 -15.92 -3.39 -5.50
CA ILE A 51 -15.37 -4.19 -6.61
C ILE A 51 -14.26 -3.42 -7.33
N ALA A 52 -14.45 -2.12 -7.60
CA ALA A 52 -13.44 -1.29 -8.23
C ALA A 52 -12.14 -1.22 -7.40
N ALA A 53 -12.27 -0.98 -6.09
CA ALA A 53 -11.12 -0.97 -5.18
C ALA A 53 -10.44 -2.34 -5.08
N ALA A 54 -11.21 -3.43 -5.04
CA ALA A 54 -10.69 -4.79 -5.03
C ALA A 54 -9.98 -5.19 -6.34
N LYS A 55 -10.44 -4.67 -7.48
CA LYS A 55 -9.74 -4.84 -8.77
C LYS A 55 -8.44 -4.07 -8.80
N GLU A 56 -8.44 -2.83 -8.33
CA GLU A 56 -7.22 -2.01 -8.21
C GLU A 56 -6.19 -2.63 -7.27
N ALA A 57 -6.65 -3.30 -6.21
CA ALA A 57 -5.77 -4.04 -5.31
C ALA A 57 -5.44 -5.47 -5.77
N ASN A 58 -5.79 -5.85 -7.00
CA ASN A 58 -5.57 -7.20 -7.55
C ASN A 58 -6.11 -8.35 -6.67
N VAL A 59 -7.22 -8.15 -5.93
CA VAL A 59 -7.83 -9.19 -5.07
C VAL A 59 -9.17 -9.68 -5.56
N HIS A 60 -9.82 -8.98 -6.49
CA HIS A 60 -11.13 -9.33 -7.01
C HIS A 60 -11.22 -10.78 -7.51
N ASP A 61 -10.28 -11.21 -8.35
CA ASP A 61 -10.32 -12.54 -8.95
C ASP A 61 -10.21 -13.64 -7.90
N PHE A 62 -9.37 -13.43 -6.87
CA PHE A 62 -9.30 -14.33 -5.73
C PHE A 62 -10.64 -14.40 -5.00
N VAL A 63 -11.26 -13.24 -4.71
CA VAL A 63 -12.55 -13.18 -4.04
C VAL A 63 -13.63 -13.93 -4.83
N GLN A 64 -13.61 -13.85 -6.17
CA GLN A 64 -14.55 -14.58 -7.03
C GLN A 64 -14.39 -16.11 -6.95
N THR A 65 -13.22 -16.63 -6.53
CA THR A 65 -13.03 -18.07 -6.33
C THR A 65 -13.59 -18.59 -5.00
N LEU A 66 -13.94 -17.70 -4.07
CA LEU A 66 -14.48 -18.07 -2.76
C LEU A 66 -15.97 -18.42 -2.86
N PRO A 67 -16.46 -19.47 -2.15
CA PRO A 67 -17.88 -19.87 -2.20
C PRO A 67 -18.88 -18.77 -1.82
N GLN A 68 -18.48 -17.85 -0.94
CA GLN A 68 -19.32 -16.73 -0.48
C GLN A 68 -18.89 -15.40 -1.10
N GLY A 69 -17.91 -15.40 -2.01
CA GLY A 69 -17.40 -14.18 -2.63
C GLY A 69 -16.99 -13.13 -1.59
N TYR A 70 -17.50 -11.91 -1.77
CA TYR A 70 -17.26 -10.78 -0.87
C TYR A 70 -17.88 -10.96 0.54
N GLU A 71 -18.87 -11.83 0.70
CA GLU A 71 -19.47 -12.14 2.00
C GLU A 71 -18.65 -13.15 2.81
N THR A 72 -17.56 -13.66 2.26
CA THR A 72 -16.67 -14.58 2.98
C THR A 72 -16.17 -13.92 4.28
N PRO A 73 -16.40 -14.54 5.45
CA PRO A 73 -15.92 -14.01 6.72
C PRO A 73 -14.40 -14.11 6.81
N VAL A 74 -13.77 -13.06 7.33
CA VAL A 74 -12.33 -12.97 7.59
C VAL A 74 -12.08 -13.01 9.10
N GLY A 75 -10.88 -13.41 9.51
CA GLY A 75 -10.43 -13.29 10.90
C GLY A 75 -10.39 -14.62 11.65
N ALA A 76 -10.35 -14.58 12.99
CA ALA A 76 -10.01 -15.75 13.81
C ALA A 76 -10.99 -16.92 13.69
N ARG A 77 -12.25 -16.64 13.31
CA ARG A 77 -13.30 -17.64 13.04
C ARG A 77 -13.66 -17.76 11.55
N GLY A 78 -12.99 -17.00 10.67
CA GLY A 78 -13.27 -16.91 9.24
C GLY A 78 -12.32 -17.75 8.38
N SER A 79 -12.32 -17.47 7.07
CA SER A 79 -11.40 -18.10 6.11
C SER A 79 -9.94 -17.75 6.42
N GLN A 80 -9.06 -18.76 6.34
CA GLN A 80 -7.61 -18.58 6.47
C GLN A 80 -7.07 -17.92 5.20
N LEU A 81 -6.94 -16.59 5.23
CA LEU A 81 -6.30 -15.81 4.17
C LEU A 81 -4.77 -15.84 4.32
N SER A 82 -4.06 -15.96 3.19
CA SER A 82 -2.61 -15.77 3.16
C SER A 82 -2.22 -14.32 3.50
N GLY A 83 -0.97 -14.10 3.90
CA GLY A 83 -0.46 -12.73 4.16
C GLY A 83 -0.69 -11.79 2.99
N GLY A 84 -0.37 -12.22 1.76
CA GLY A 84 -0.55 -11.40 0.56
C GLY A 84 -2.01 -11.12 0.21
N GLN A 85 -2.92 -12.05 0.52
CA GLN A 85 -4.36 -11.80 0.38
C GLN A 85 -4.85 -10.76 1.40
N LYS A 86 -4.40 -10.86 2.65
CA LYS A 86 -4.74 -9.87 3.69
C LYS A 86 -4.23 -8.48 3.32
N GLN A 87 -3.01 -8.41 2.79
CA GLN A 87 -2.39 -7.16 2.35
C GLN A 87 -3.19 -6.50 1.23
N ARG A 88 -3.57 -7.26 0.20
CA ARG A 88 -4.40 -6.72 -0.89
C ARG A 88 -5.79 -6.25 -0.42
N ILE A 89 -6.40 -6.91 0.57
CA ILE A 89 -7.64 -6.42 1.17
C ILE A 89 -7.40 -5.08 1.91
N ALA A 90 -6.27 -4.92 2.60
CA ALA A 90 -5.91 -3.66 3.24
C ALA A 90 -5.62 -2.56 2.22
N ILE A 91 -4.98 -2.88 1.09
CA ILE A 91 -4.81 -1.95 -0.03
C ILE A 91 -6.19 -1.53 -0.57
N ALA A 92 -7.09 -2.48 -0.87
CA ALA A 92 -8.45 -2.17 -1.31
C ALA A 92 -9.19 -1.26 -0.31
N ARG A 93 -9.04 -1.51 1.00
CA ARG A 93 -9.59 -0.66 2.06
C ARG A 93 -9.01 0.75 2.02
N ALA A 94 -7.71 0.93 1.80
CA ALA A 94 -7.10 2.25 1.68
C ALA A 94 -7.62 3.00 0.43
N LEU A 95 -7.82 2.27 -0.67
CA LEU A 95 -8.19 2.84 -1.97
C LEU A 95 -9.67 3.17 -2.11
N VAL A 96 -10.57 2.47 -1.41
CA VAL A 96 -12.03 2.70 -1.55
C VAL A 96 -12.44 4.14 -1.20
N ARG A 97 -11.71 4.78 -0.28
CA ARG A 97 -11.95 6.18 0.10
C ARG A 97 -11.42 7.19 -0.93
N LYS A 98 -10.63 6.74 -1.90
CA LYS A 98 -9.96 7.60 -2.92
C LYS A 98 -9.13 8.71 -2.25
N PRO A 99 -8.13 8.34 -1.44
CA PRO A 99 -7.35 9.30 -0.67
C PRO A 99 -6.49 10.18 -1.60
N ALA A 100 -6.30 11.43 -1.21
CA ALA A 100 -5.35 12.34 -1.86
C ALA A 100 -3.89 11.97 -1.54
N LEU A 101 -3.64 11.40 -0.36
CA LEU A 101 -2.33 10.90 0.08
C LEU A 101 -2.41 9.39 0.41
N LEU A 102 -1.61 8.57 -0.25
CA LEU A 102 -1.45 7.15 0.05
C LEU A 102 -0.12 6.94 0.78
N LEU A 103 -0.18 6.40 2.00
CA LEU A 103 0.98 6.06 2.82
C LEU A 103 1.16 4.54 2.80
N LEU A 104 2.32 4.08 2.33
CA LEU A 104 2.69 2.67 2.27
C LEU A 104 3.87 2.47 3.23
N ASP A 105 3.64 1.72 4.31
CA ASP A 105 4.64 1.45 5.34
C ASP A 105 5.06 -0.01 5.27
N GLU A 106 6.17 -0.29 4.58
CA GLU A 106 6.73 -1.64 4.38
C GLU A 106 5.71 -2.69 3.94
N ALA A 107 4.79 -2.31 3.06
CA ALA A 107 3.61 -3.09 2.72
C ALA A 107 3.89 -4.49 2.11
N THR A 108 5.13 -4.83 1.80
CA THR A 108 5.53 -6.09 1.15
C THR A 108 6.52 -6.93 1.97
N SER A 109 7.07 -6.41 3.08
CA SER A 109 8.26 -7.00 3.73
C SER A 109 8.01 -8.39 4.35
N ALA A 110 6.78 -8.66 4.81
CA ALA A 110 6.40 -9.90 5.48
C ALA A 110 5.88 -11.00 4.53
N LEU A 111 6.00 -10.81 3.20
CA LEU A 111 5.41 -11.70 2.19
C LEU A 111 6.45 -12.64 1.57
N ASP A 112 5.97 -13.80 1.11
CA ASP A 112 6.73 -14.67 0.21
C ASP A 112 6.87 -14.02 -1.18
N ASN A 113 7.86 -14.45 -1.96
CA ASN A 113 8.21 -13.82 -3.24
C ASN A 113 7.06 -13.77 -4.27
N GLU A 114 6.18 -14.78 -4.29
CA GLU A 114 5.05 -14.80 -5.24
C GLU A 114 3.98 -13.79 -4.79
N SER A 115 3.59 -13.85 -3.52
CA SER A 115 2.64 -12.90 -2.92
C SER A 115 3.14 -11.45 -3.02
N GLU A 116 4.42 -11.24 -2.80
CA GLU A 116 5.07 -9.93 -2.86
C GLU A 116 4.93 -9.30 -4.24
N ARG A 117 5.25 -10.04 -5.30
CA ARG A 117 5.18 -9.50 -6.67
C ARG A 117 3.77 -9.03 -7.00
N ILE A 118 2.77 -9.83 -6.64
CA ILE A 118 1.36 -9.49 -6.87
C ILE A 118 0.93 -8.27 -6.04
N VAL A 119 1.42 -8.14 -4.81
CA VAL A 119 1.17 -6.96 -3.98
C VAL A 119 1.88 -5.72 -4.54
N GLN A 120 3.11 -5.87 -5.01
CA GLN A 120 3.85 -4.77 -5.64
C GLN A 120 3.12 -4.27 -6.89
N ASP A 121 2.66 -5.17 -7.76
CA ASP A 121 1.88 -4.80 -8.95
C ASP A 121 0.61 -4.01 -8.54
N ALA A 122 -0.07 -4.41 -7.47
CA ALA A 122 -1.23 -3.69 -6.94
C ALA A 122 -0.88 -2.30 -6.39
N LEU A 123 0.28 -2.14 -5.75
CA LEU A 123 0.77 -0.86 -5.27
C LEU A 123 1.16 0.04 -6.44
N ASP A 124 1.88 -0.48 -7.42
CA ASP A 124 2.29 0.25 -8.62
C ASP A 124 1.08 0.73 -9.41
N ASP A 125 0.07 -0.12 -9.62
CA ASP A 125 -1.20 0.28 -10.26
C ASP A 125 -1.94 1.37 -9.47
N ALA A 126 -1.95 1.26 -8.14
CA ALA A 126 -2.59 2.24 -7.27
C ALA A 126 -1.87 3.60 -7.29
N MET A 127 -0.54 3.60 -7.39
CA MET A 127 0.31 4.78 -7.50
C MET A 127 0.24 5.41 -8.90
N ALA A 128 0.20 4.59 -9.96
CA ALA A 128 0.19 5.04 -11.35
C ALA A 128 -1.15 5.65 -11.78
N LYS A 129 -2.25 5.27 -11.13
CA LYS A 129 -3.55 5.92 -11.33
C LYS A 129 -3.50 7.34 -10.77
N GLY A 130 -3.18 8.27 -11.66
CA GLY A 130 -2.92 9.68 -11.35
C GLY A 130 -4.00 10.35 -10.50
N GLY A 131 -3.60 11.41 -9.80
CA GLY A 131 -4.47 12.18 -8.89
C GLY A 131 -4.30 11.85 -7.41
N ARG A 132 -3.25 11.07 -7.04
CA ARG A 132 -2.89 10.78 -5.66
C ARG A 132 -1.40 11.03 -5.45
N THR A 133 -1.05 11.57 -4.30
CA THR A 133 0.34 11.61 -3.83
C THR A 133 0.61 10.33 -3.06
N SER A 134 1.71 9.65 -3.34
CA SER A 134 2.09 8.42 -2.63
C SER A 134 3.40 8.63 -1.89
N LEU A 135 3.44 8.23 -0.63
CA LEU A 135 4.66 8.17 0.18
C LEU A 135 4.90 6.71 0.55
N VAL A 136 6.08 6.21 0.18
CA VAL A 136 6.44 4.81 0.34
C VAL A 136 7.65 4.72 1.25
N VAL A 137 7.49 4.01 2.36
CA VAL A 137 8.60 3.57 3.21
C VAL A 137 8.91 2.15 2.80
N ALA A 138 10.10 1.95 2.24
CA ALA A 138 10.51 0.66 1.71
C ALA A 138 11.75 0.13 2.42
N HIS A 139 11.69 -1.16 2.74
CA HIS A 139 12.85 -1.97 3.11
C HIS A 139 13.39 -2.79 1.94
N ARG A 140 12.71 -2.75 0.78
CA ARG A 140 13.12 -3.42 -0.45
C ARG A 140 13.22 -2.41 -1.57
N LEU A 141 14.39 -2.33 -2.20
CA LEU A 141 14.64 -1.34 -3.23
C LEU A 141 13.75 -1.49 -4.47
N THR A 142 13.31 -2.72 -4.80
CA THR A 142 12.37 -2.97 -5.90
C THR A 142 11.04 -2.21 -5.75
N THR A 143 10.64 -1.86 -4.53
CA THR A 143 9.41 -1.12 -4.25
C THR A 143 9.53 0.39 -4.52
N VAL A 144 10.75 0.93 -4.58
CA VAL A 144 11.01 2.37 -4.81
C VAL A 144 11.62 2.69 -6.17
N GLU A 145 11.97 1.67 -6.97
CA GLU A 145 12.54 1.86 -8.32
C GLU A 145 11.63 2.66 -9.25
N ASN A 146 10.30 2.53 -9.07
CA ASN A 146 9.29 3.21 -9.88
C ASN A 146 8.86 4.58 -9.30
N CYS A 147 9.50 5.08 -8.23
CA CYS A 147 9.14 6.36 -7.63
C CYS A 147 9.71 7.56 -8.39
N ASP A 148 8.96 8.66 -8.45
CA ASP A 148 9.40 9.91 -9.07
C ASP A 148 10.61 10.53 -8.35
N VAL A 149 10.62 10.41 -7.01
CA VAL A 149 11.66 10.96 -6.13
C VAL A 149 11.91 9.98 -4.99
N ILE A 150 13.19 9.75 -4.70
CA ILE A 150 13.65 8.99 -3.55
C ILE A 150 14.29 9.96 -2.56
N VAL A 151 14.03 9.73 -1.28
CA VAL A 151 14.65 10.44 -0.16
C VAL A 151 15.38 9.40 0.70
N VAL A 152 16.71 9.53 0.81
CA VAL A 152 17.53 8.69 1.68
C VAL A 152 17.74 9.40 3.00
N LEU A 153 17.38 8.71 4.09
CA LEU A 153 17.55 9.20 5.45
C LEU A 153 18.67 8.45 6.16
N GLN A 154 19.55 9.17 6.85
CA GLN A 154 20.55 8.61 7.77
C GLN A 154 20.51 9.39 9.08
N GLU A 155 20.41 8.68 10.21
CA GLU A 155 20.36 9.30 11.56
C GLU A 155 19.28 10.40 11.69
N GLY A 156 18.18 10.27 10.95
CA GLY A 156 17.07 11.23 10.95
C GLY A 156 17.31 12.48 10.09
N GLN A 157 18.36 12.53 9.28
CA GLN A 157 18.65 13.62 8.36
C GLN A 157 18.56 13.16 6.90
N GLU A 158 18.14 14.07 6.01
CA GLU A 158 18.19 13.87 4.56
C GLU A 158 19.66 13.86 4.10
N CYS A 159 20.08 12.76 3.46
CA CYS A 159 21.42 12.63 2.90
C CYS A 159 21.44 12.69 1.38
N GLU A 160 20.43 12.12 0.73
CA GLU A 160 20.28 12.13 -0.72
C GLU A 160 18.81 12.33 -1.10
N ILE A 161 18.57 13.11 -2.14
CA ILE A 161 17.25 13.32 -2.71
C ILE A 161 17.35 13.42 -4.24
N GLY A 162 16.45 12.74 -4.94
CA GLY A 162 16.35 12.87 -6.40
C GLY A 162 15.69 11.67 -7.07
N PRO A 163 15.59 11.72 -8.41
CA PRO A 163 15.11 10.58 -9.18
C PRO A 163 16.00 9.34 -9.00
N PRO A 164 15.45 8.12 -9.02
CA PRO A 164 16.19 6.88 -8.80
C PRO A 164 17.45 6.76 -9.69
N GLU A 165 17.30 7.04 -10.98
CA GLU A 165 18.41 6.97 -11.96
C GLU A 165 19.56 7.94 -11.62
N SER A 166 19.22 9.13 -11.13
CA SER A 166 20.22 10.14 -10.74
C SER A 166 20.98 9.70 -9.49
N LEU A 167 20.27 9.16 -8.49
CA LEU A 167 20.90 8.65 -7.28
C LEU A 167 21.79 7.42 -7.55
N MET A 168 21.39 6.54 -8.48
CA MET A 168 22.24 5.42 -8.92
C MET A 168 23.56 5.91 -9.56
N ALA A 169 23.50 6.96 -10.38
CA ALA A 169 24.68 7.51 -11.04
C ALA A 169 25.68 8.14 -10.05
N LEU A 170 25.18 8.71 -8.94
CA LEU A 170 26.02 9.31 -7.89
C LEU A 170 26.85 8.27 -7.12
N LYS A 171 26.47 6.99 -7.15
CA LYS A 171 27.12 5.91 -6.41
C LYS A 171 27.26 6.18 -4.90
N GLY A 172 26.28 6.90 -4.34
CA GLY A 172 26.18 7.23 -2.92
C GLY A 172 25.57 6.12 -2.06
N ILE A 173 24.94 6.50 -0.95
CA ILE A 173 24.24 5.63 -0.02
C ILE A 173 23.11 4.88 -0.74
N TYR A 174 22.32 5.54 -1.58
CA TYR A 174 21.25 4.86 -2.33
C TYR A 174 21.79 3.70 -3.17
N TYR A 175 22.89 3.94 -3.90
CA TYR A 175 23.56 2.91 -4.71
C TYR A 175 24.14 1.78 -3.85
N GLN A 176 24.69 2.09 -2.67
CA GLN A 176 25.20 1.07 -1.75
C GLN A 176 24.07 0.17 -1.25
N LEU A 177 22.95 0.75 -0.81
CA LEU A 177 21.75 0.01 -0.41
C LEU A 177 21.26 -0.87 -1.57
N HIS A 178 21.18 -0.32 -2.79
CA HIS A 178 20.76 -1.04 -4.00
C HIS A 178 21.58 -2.30 -4.26
N ASN A 179 22.91 -2.20 -4.17
CA ASN A 179 23.79 -3.33 -4.42
C ASN A 179 23.79 -4.37 -3.30
N VAL A 180 23.56 -3.96 -2.05
CA VAL A 180 23.42 -4.90 -0.93
C VAL A 180 22.15 -5.73 -1.09
N ASP A 181 21.01 -5.10 -1.40
CA ASP A 181 19.76 -5.81 -1.68
C ASP A 181 19.89 -6.76 -2.89
N ALA A 182 20.58 -6.32 -3.95
CA ALA A 182 20.83 -7.17 -5.11
C ALA A 182 21.71 -8.39 -4.80
N ALA A 183 22.66 -8.27 -3.88
CA ALA A 183 23.54 -9.35 -3.44
C ALA A 183 22.86 -10.36 -2.51
N VAL A 184 21.73 -10.00 -1.89
CA VAL A 184 20.99 -10.86 -0.94
C VAL A 184 19.99 -11.80 -1.65
N LYS A 185 19.84 -11.76 -2.98
CA LYS A 185 19.05 -12.77 -3.73
C LYS A 185 19.84 -14.08 -3.93
N PRO A 186 19.56 -15.22 -3.26
CA PRO A 186 19.90 -16.51 -3.81
C PRO A 186 18.83 -16.93 -4.83
N HIS A 187 19.29 -17.58 -5.90
CA HIS A 187 18.45 -18.21 -6.93
C HIS A 187 17.43 -19.20 -6.37
#